data_AF-A0A6G0W5F9-F1
#
_entry.id   AF-A0A6G0W5F9-F1
#
_cell.length_a   1.000
_cell.length_b   1.000
_cell.length_c   1.000
_cell.angle_alpha   90.00
_cell.angle_beta   90.00
_cell.angle_gamma   90.00
#
_symmetry.space_group_name_H-M   'P 1'
#
loop_
_entity.id
_entity.type
_entity.pdbx_description
1 polymer ?
#
loop_
_entity_poly.entity_id
_entity_poly.type
_entity_poly.pdbx_seq_one_letter_code
_entity_poly.pdbx_strand_id
1 'polypeptide(L)'
;MDTFEDIGSLYCEYMKNNKDDNMTELQFFKYALKDAINEMDTLRQQYHTLDKQLKNIKAESNYYAEDVIHLQTENKALAEEIVTLKVQEKAYKEKYESLKKILATVEVKDKPTIIDYQENKSEQQTVHDLSSSSNISNYVKKDHLQPLETKISFIEKLVCSKMKNLSVEDEPSSFKIVNSLKINDNCTEWSCPKHSKFLDILKGIQISEQTVEDQYLIRKAKARFVYWEDKKNKNTPRCPTQDRKKGQVVHYQQPKCWP
;
A
#
# COMPACT_ATOMS: atom_id res chain seq x y z
N MET A 1 -11.67 38.83 -25.18
CA MET A 1 -13.06 38.39 -25.41
C MET A 1 -13.40 39.06 -26.70
N ASP A 2 -12.98 38.40 -27.76
CA ASP A 2 -12.67 39.12 -28.98
C ASP A 2 -13.98 39.38 -29.71
N THR A 3 -14.08 40.58 -30.26
CA THR A 3 -15.31 41.06 -30.89
C THR A 3 -15.68 40.12 -32.02
N PHE A 4 -16.90 39.57 -31.98
CA PHE A 4 -17.51 38.99 -33.16
C PHE A 4 -17.48 40.07 -34.26
N GLU A 5 -16.64 39.87 -35.26
CA GLU A 5 -16.59 40.76 -36.41
C GLU A 5 -17.93 40.67 -37.15
N ASP A 6 -18.50 41.84 -37.43
CA ASP A 6 -19.76 41.92 -38.13
C ASP A 6 -19.62 41.30 -39.54
N ILE A 7 -20.56 40.41 -39.89
CA ILE A 7 -20.55 39.69 -41.18
C ILE A 7 -20.70 40.69 -42.34
N GLY A 8 -21.37 41.83 -42.13
CA GLY A 8 -21.43 42.93 -43.11
C GLY A 8 -20.06 43.56 -43.36
N SER A 9 -19.27 43.75 -42.30
CA SER A 9 -17.90 44.27 -42.36
C SER A 9 -16.95 43.28 -43.08
N LEU A 10 -17.05 41.98 -42.77
CA LEU A 10 -16.32 40.91 -43.46
C LEU A 10 -16.65 40.86 -44.96
N TYR A 11 -17.93 41.02 -45.34
CA TYR A 11 -18.34 41.11 -46.74
C TYR A 11 -17.73 42.32 -47.45
N CYS A 12 -17.75 43.49 -46.81
CA CYS A 12 -17.17 44.72 -47.35
C CYS A 12 -15.66 44.63 -47.56
N GLU A 13 -14.95 43.85 -46.75
CA GLU A 13 -13.52 43.58 -46.91
C GLU A 13 -13.25 42.53 -48.00
N TYR A 14 -14.01 41.43 -48.02
CA TYR A 14 -13.93 40.41 -49.08
C TYR A 14 -14.11 41.03 -50.48
N MET A 15 -15.11 41.90 -50.68
CA MET A 15 -15.34 42.58 -51.95
C MET A 15 -14.25 43.60 -52.35
N LYS A 16 -13.52 44.17 -51.38
CA LYS A 16 -12.36 45.04 -51.68
C LYS A 16 -11.18 44.23 -52.21
N ASN A 17 -10.99 43.02 -51.68
CA ASN A 17 -9.84 42.16 -51.95
C ASN A 17 -10.05 41.22 -53.15
N ASN A 18 -11.31 40.90 -53.51
CA ASN A 18 -11.66 39.90 -54.53
C ASN A 18 -12.55 40.49 -55.64
N LYS A 19 -12.16 41.63 -56.22
CA LYS A 19 -12.98 42.41 -57.18
C LYS A 19 -13.33 41.69 -58.49
N ASP A 20 -12.53 40.69 -58.88
CA ASP A 20 -12.71 39.90 -60.10
C ASP A 20 -13.36 38.53 -59.82
N ASP A 21 -13.81 38.27 -58.58
CA ASP A 21 -14.47 37.01 -58.21
C ASP A 21 -15.95 37.01 -58.63
N ASN A 22 -16.42 35.88 -59.15
CA ASN A 22 -17.81 35.68 -59.56
C ASN A 22 -18.73 35.29 -58.39
N MET A 23 -18.22 35.27 -57.16
CA MET A 23 -19.02 34.94 -55.98
C MET A 23 -20.09 36.00 -55.72
N THR A 24 -21.35 35.56 -55.71
CA THR A 24 -22.49 36.42 -55.36
C THR A 24 -22.54 36.68 -53.85
N GLU A 25 -23.09 37.84 -53.46
CA GLU A 25 -23.41 38.20 -52.07
C GLU A 25 -24.13 37.06 -51.31
N LEU A 26 -25.11 36.43 -51.95
CA LEU A 26 -25.86 35.31 -51.39
C LEU A 26 -24.98 34.06 -51.17
N GLN A 27 -23.96 33.82 -52.00
CA GLN A 27 -23.00 32.73 -51.79
C GLN A 27 -22.05 33.06 -50.63
N PHE A 28 -21.54 34.30 -50.56
CA PHE A 28 -20.71 34.75 -49.44
C PHE A 28 -21.42 34.54 -48.10
N PHE A 29 -22.64 35.06 -47.94
CA PHE A 29 -23.40 34.90 -46.69
C PHE A 29 -23.76 33.43 -46.39
N LYS A 30 -23.96 32.59 -47.41
CA LYS A 30 -24.16 31.13 -47.21
C LYS A 30 -22.91 30.44 -46.68
N TYR A 31 -21.72 30.81 -47.13
CA TYR A 31 -20.47 30.27 -46.59
C TYR A 31 -20.22 30.79 -45.18
N ALA A 32 -20.29 32.10 -44.95
CA ALA A 32 -20.13 32.70 -43.62
C ALA A 32 -21.09 32.12 -42.57
N LEU A 33 -22.37 31.93 -42.92
CA LEU A 33 -23.35 31.29 -42.02
C LEU A 33 -23.02 29.81 -41.75
N LYS A 34 -22.55 29.06 -42.76
CA LYS A 34 -22.15 27.67 -42.59
C LYS A 34 -20.94 27.55 -41.67
N ASP A 35 -19.96 28.43 -41.81
CA ASP A 35 -18.74 28.43 -41.01
C ASP A 35 -19.06 28.83 -39.55
N ALA A 36 -19.90 29.83 -39.33
CA ALA A 36 -20.42 30.18 -38.00
C ALA A 36 -21.18 29.01 -37.33
N ILE A 37 -21.94 28.21 -38.10
CA ILE A 37 -22.59 27.00 -37.57
C ILE A 37 -21.55 25.94 -37.15
N ASN A 38 -20.52 25.71 -37.97
CA ASN A 38 -19.44 24.76 -37.65
C ASN A 38 -18.66 25.20 -36.39
N GLU A 39 -18.42 26.50 -36.23
CA GLU A 39 -17.80 27.06 -35.02
C GLU A 39 -18.68 26.90 -33.78
N MET A 40 -19.98 27.19 -33.88
CA MET A 40 -20.93 26.97 -32.78
C MET A 40 -21.00 25.50 -32.35
N ASP A 41 -21.02 24.55 -33.29
CA ASP A 41 -20.99 23.13 -32.97
C ASP A 41 -19.66 22.70 -32.35
N THR A 42 -18.54 23.28 -32.80
CA THR A 42 -17.22 23.06 -32.19
C THR A 42 -17.16 23.57 -30.75
N LEU A 43 -17.65 24.79 -30.50
CA LEU A 43 -17.75 25.38 -29.16
C LEU A 43 -18.68 24.57 -28.25
N ARG A 44 -19.80 24.06 -28.78
CA ARG A 44 -20.72 23.16 -28.05
C ARG A 44 -20.04 21.86 -27.64
N GLN A 45 -19.25 21.24 -28.52
CA GLN A 45 -18.48 20.03 -28.19
C GLN A 45 -17.40 20.30 -27.14
N GLN A 46 -16.70 21.43 -27.22
CA GLN A 46 -15.73 21.86 -26.22
C GLN A 46 -16.40 22.08 -24.85
N TYR A 47 -17.55 22.76 -24.82
CA TYR A 47 -18.33 22.97 -23.60
C TYR A 47 -18.75 21.65 -22.93
N HIS A 48 -19.30 20.69 -23.70
CA HIS A 48 -19.66 19.37 -23.16
C HIS A 48 -18.44 18.58 -22.65
N THR A 49 -17.29 18.73 -23.31
CA THR A 49 -16.03 18.12 -22.85
C THR A 49 -15.58 18.71 -21.52
N LEU A 50 -15.64 20.04 -21.38
CA LEU A 50 -15.25 20.75 -20.16
C LEU A 50 -16.21 20.48 -18.99
N ASP A 51 -17.53 20.46 -19.22
CA ASP A 51 -18.53 20.07 -18.21
C ASP A 51 -18.29 18.65 -17.67
N LYS A 52 -17.97 17.69 -18.55
CA LYS A 52 -17.60 16.33 -18.14
C LYS A 52 -16.30 16.29 -17.33
N GLN A 53 -15.29 17.06 -17.72
CA GLN A 53 -14.04 17.17 -16.96
C GLN A 53 -14.28 17.78 -15.58
N LEU A 54 -15.07 18.85 -15.49
CA LEU A 54 -15.41 19.52 -14.23
C LEU A 54 -16.19 18.61 -13.28
N LYS A 55 -17.13 17.81 -13.79
CA LYS A 55 -17.85 16.78 -13.01
C LYS A 55 -16.91 15.71 -12.46
N ASN A 56 -15.95 15.24 -13.27
CA ASN A 56 -14.95 14.27 -12.83
C ASN A 56 -14.04 14.84 -11.75
N ILE A 57 -13.47 16.04 -11.96
CA ILE A 57 -12.61 16.73 -10.99
C ILE A 57 -13.35 16.97 -9.67
N LYS A 58 -14.64 17.33 -9.72
CA LYS A 58 -15.46 17.51 -8.52
C LYS A 58 -15.66 16.19 -7.75
N ALA A 59 -15.90 15.08 -8.45
CA ALA A 59 -16.03 13.76 -7.80
C ALA A 59 -14.70 13.32 -7.16
N GLU A 60 -13.58 13.52 -7.85
CA GLU A 60 -12.24 13.21 -7.35
C GLU A 60 -11.84 14.09 -6.16
N SER A 61 -12.17 15.38 -6.18
CA SER A 61 -11.98 16.30 -5.06
C SER A 61 -12.81 15.92 -3.83
N ASN A 62 -14.01 15.37 -4.01
CA ASN A 62 -14.82 14.88 -2.88
C ASN A 62 -14.19 13.63 -2.26
N TYR A 63 -13.72 12.69 -3.09
CA TYR A 63 -13.02 11.49 -2.63
C TYR A 63 -11.79 11.84 -1.78
N TYR A 64 -10.93 12.76 -2.24
CA TYR A 64 -9.77 13.19 -1.45
C TYR A 64 -10.15 13.94 -0.16
N ALA A 65 -11.29 14.66 -0.13
CA ALA A 65 -11.76 15.29 1.10
C ALA A 65 -12.19 14.26 2.16
N GLU A 66 -12.87 13.18 1.74
CA GLU A 66 -13.25 12.06 2.61
C GLU A 66 -12.01 11.29 3.12
N ASP A 67 -11.05 11.00 2.25
CA ASP A 67 -9.77 10.34 2.58
C ASP A 67 -8.95 11.14 3.62
N VAL A 68 -8.89 12.47 3.48
CA VAL A 68 -8.23 13.35 4.47
C VAL A 68 -8.93 13.30 5.82
N ILE A 69 -10.27 13.23 5.89
CA ILE A 69 -11.01 13.10 7.15
C ILE A 69 -10.74 11.73 7.81
N HIS A 70 -10.67 10.66 7.01
CA HIS A 70 -10.31 9.33 7.49
C HIS A 70 -8.91 9.32 8.13
N LEU A 71 -7.90 9.77 7.37
CA LEU A 71 -6.51 9.84 7.84
C LEU A 71 -6.34 10.73 9.06
N GLN A 72 -7.08 11.85 9.17
CA GLN A 72 -7.07 12.68 10.39
C GLN A 72 -7.64 11.93 11.60
N THR A 73 -8.67 11.11 11.40
CA THR A 73 -9.29 10.30 12.45
C THR A 73 -8.36 9.18 12.93
N GLU A 74 -7.72 8.47 12.01
CA GLU A 74 -6.72 7.44 12.34
C GLU A 74 -5.50 8.01 13.07
N ASN A 75 -4.95 9.13 12.59
CA ASN A 75 -3.82 9.80 13.26
C ASN A 75 -4.17 10.21 14.70
N LYS A 76 -5.42 10.63 14.96
CA LYS A 76 -5.89 10.94 16.30
C LYS A 76 -5.94 9.68 17.19
N ALA A 77 -6.50 8.58 16.68
CA ALA A 77 -6.56 7.32 17.41
C ALA A 77 -5.15 6.77 17.75
N LEU A 78 -4.22 6.80 16.79
CA LEU A 78 -2.83 6.39 17.01
C LEU A 78 -2.12 7.29 18.03
N ALA A 79 -2.41 8.59 18.07
CA ALA A 79 -1.86 9.50 19.08
C ALA A 79 -2.38 9.17 20.50
N GLU A 80 -3.65 8.82 20.64
CA GLU A 80 -4.27 8.37 21.90
C GLU A 80 -3.69 7.00 22.35
N GLU A 81 -3.41 6.08 21.41
CA GLU A 81 -2.73 4.82 21.70
C GLU A 81 -1.29 5.03 22.18
N ILE A 82 -0.53 5.91 21.52
CA ILE A 82 0.85 6.26 21.93
C ILE A 82 0.91 6.83 23.35
N VAL A 83 -0.06 7.68 23.73
CA VAL A 83 -0.17 8.19 25.11
C VAL A 83 -0.44 7.03 26.09
N THR A 84 -1.36 6.13 25.74
CA THR A 84 -1.70 4.95 26.55
C THR A 84 -0.49 4.04 26.76
N LEU A 85 0.26 3.74 25.70
CA LEU A 85 1.46 2.90 25.75
C LEU A 85 2.57 3.53 26.62
N LYS A 86 2.77 4.85 26.55
CA LYS A 86 3.73 5.57 27.42
C LYS A 86 3.37 5.49 28.91
N VAL A 87 2.08 5.53 29.24
CA VAL A 87 1.60 5.34 30.62
C VAL A 87 1.89 3.91 31.10
N GLN A 88 1.64 2.91 30.25
CA GLN A 88 1.96 1.52 30.58
C GLN A 88 3.46 1.28 30.74
N GLU A 89 4.30 1.80 29.83
CA GLU A 89 5.77 1.73 29.90
C GLU A 89 6.28 2.26 31.24
N LYS A 90 5.81 3.44 31.66
CA LYS A 90 6.16 4.03 32.96
C LYS A 90 5.77 3.12 34.12
N ALA A 91 4.56 2.57 34.12
CA ALA A 91 4.09 1.66 35.16
C ALA A 91 4.89 0.35 35.22
N TYR A 92 5.32 -0.20 34.07
CA TYR A 92 6.21 -1.37 34.04
C TYR A 92 7.62 -1.05 34.56
N LYS A 93 8.16 0.13 34.22
CA LYS A 93 9.46 0.59 34.72
C LYS A 93 9.48 0.77 36.23
N GLU A 94 8.42 1.33 36.81
CA GLU A 94 8.26 1.47 38.27
C GLU A 94 8.14 0.10 38.98
N LYS A 95 7.39 -0.85 38.39
CA LYS A 95 7.31 -2.23 38.89
C LYS A 95 8.67 -2.94 38.82
N TYR A 96 9.43 -2.77 37.74
CA TYR A 96 10.75 -3.36 37.56
C TYR A 96 11.75 -2.87 38.62
N GLU A 97 11.83 -1.55 38.85
CA GLU A 97 12.71 -1.00 39.89
C GLU A 97 12.28 -1.42 41.30
N SER A 98 10.98 -1.62 41.55
CA SER A 98 10.50 -2.18 42.82
C SER A 98 10.93 -3.64 43.01
N LEU A 99 10.76 -4.49 41.99
CA LEU A 99 11.22 -5.89 42.02
C LEU A 99 12.73 -6.00 42.21
N LYS A 100 13.51 -5.15 41.52
CA LYS A 100 14.97 -5.09 41.62
C LYS A 100 15.44 -4.73 43.04
N LYS A 101 14.77 -3.79 43.71
CA LYS A 101 15.02 -3.47 45.13
C LYS A 101 14.72 -4.67 46.04
N ILE A 102 13.60 -5.37 45.81
CA ILE A 102 13.24 -6.57 46.59
C ILE A 102 14.32 -7.64 46.43
N LEU A 103 14.75 -7.93 45.20
CA LEU A 103 15.80 -8.93 44.92
C LEU A 103 17.10 -8.64 45.71
N ALA A 104 17.58 -7.39 45.65
CA ALA A 104 18.77 -6.98 46.39
C ALA A 104 18.62 -7.11 47.92
N THR A 105 17.41 -6.94 48.47
CA THR A 105 17.17 -7.17 49.92
C THR A 105 17.04 -8.65 50.31
N VAL A 106 16.80 -9.55 49.35
CA VAL A 106 16.80 -11.00 49.57
C VAL A 106 18.24 -11.51 49.57
N GLU A 107 19.05 -11.13 48.59
CA GLU A 107 20.47 -11.51 48.47
C GLU A 107 21.32 -11.11 49.70
N VAL A 108 20.95 -10.01 50.38
CA VAL A 108 21.63 -9.57 51.63
C VAL A 108 21.27 -10.43 52.85
N LYS A 109 20.15 -11.17 52.82
CA LYS A 109 19.73 -12.06 53.92
C LYS A 109 20.30 -13.49 53.82
N ASP A 110 20.83 -13.88 52.67
CA ASP A 110 21.44 -15.20 52.45
C ASP A 110 22.93 -15.29 52.88
N LYS A 111 23.37 -14.41 53.79
CA LYS A 111 24.57 -14.67 54.59
C LYS A 111 24.16 -15.57 55.75
N PRO A 112 24.70 -16.81 55.87
CA PRO A 112 24.32 -17.71 56.95
C PRO A 112 24.92 -17.25 58.28
N THR A 113 24.20 -16.36 58.97
CA THR A 113 24.27 -16.31 60.42
C THR A 113 23.69 -17.63 60.91
N ILE A 114 24.53 -18.46 61.51
CA ILE A 114 24.10 -19.68 62.20
C ILE A 114 23.19 -19.22 63.35
N ILE A 115 21.89 -19.35 63.14
CA ILE A 115 20.88 -19.27 64.20
C ILE A 115 20.53 -20.72 64.51
N ASP A 116 20.85 -21.15 65.72
CA ASP A 116 20.61 -22.52 66.17
C ASP A 116 19.15 -22.92 65.98
N TYR A 117 18.96 -24.11 65.41
CA TYR A 117 17.69 -24.81 65.52
C TYR A 117 17.51 -25.25 66.98
N GLN A 118 16.67 -24.54 67.73
CA GLN A 118 15.98 -25.14 68.86
C GLN A 118 14.56 -25.51 68.47
N GLU A 119 14.38 -26.79 68.11
CA GLU A 119 13.07 -27.41 68.21
C GLU A 119 12.61 -27.41 69.68
N ASN A 120 11.44 -26.87 69.95
CA ASN A 120 10.59 -27.35 71.03
C ASN A 120 9.12 -27.23 70.60
N LYS A 121 8.34 -28.27 70.92
CA LYS A 121 7.11 -28.64 70.22
C LYS A 121 6.04 -29.05 71.22
N SER A 122 5.02 -28.20 71.40
CA SER A 122 3.75 -28.45 72.11
C SER A 122 2.82 -27.26 71.75
N GLU A 123 1.87 -27.46 70.82
CA GLU A 123 0.40 -27.59 71.04
C GLU A 123 -0.32 -26.22 70.96
N GLN A 124 -1.09 -25.92 69.91
CA GLN A 124 -2.56 -26.19 69.76
C GLN A 124 -3.38 -25.54 70.90
N GLN A 125 -4.39 -24.67 70.72
CA GLN A 125 -5.40 -24.35 69.67
C GLN A 125 -5.83 -22.86 69.82
N THR A 126 -6.71 -22.17 69.07
CA THR A 126 -7.55 -22.35 67.84
C THR A 126 -7.98 -20.95 67.36
N VAL A 127 -8.14 -20.70 66.04
CA VAL A 127 -8.96 -19.56 65.54
C VAL A 127 -9.73 -19.93 64.26
N HIS A 128 -11.05 -20.09 64.42
CA HIS A 128 -12.20 -19.88 63.53
C HIS A 128 -12.22 -20.26 62.02
N ASP A 129 -13.30 -20.98 61.69
CA ASP A 129 -13.86 -21.19 60.36
C ASP A 129 -14.31 -19.89 59.65
N LEU A 130 -14.14 -19.86 58.32
CA LEU A 130 -15.06 -19.16 57.42
C LEU A 130 -15.27 -19.98 56.13
N SER A 131 -16.53 -20.28 55.81
CA SER A 131 -16.96 -20.85 54.52
C SER A 131 -18.39 -20.39 54.20
N SER A 132 -18.78 -20.55 52.93
CA SER A 132 -19.93 -19.95 52.21
C SER A 132 -19.79 -18.43 51.92
N SER A 133 -20.14 -17.92 50.74
CA SER A 133 -21.01 -18.49 49.69
C SER A 133 -20.57 -18.25 48.23
N SER A 134 -20.79 -19.28 47.40
CA SER A 134 -21.22 -19.27 45.98
C SER A 134 -20.38 -18.64 44.84
N ASN A 135 -19.99 -19.53 43.91
CA ASN A 135 -20.07 -19.40 42.44
C ASN A 135 -19.08 -18.44 41.70
N ILE A 136 -18.45 -18.77 40.57
CA ILE A 136 -18.51 -19.96 39.67
C ILE A 136 -17.12 -20.19 39.00
N SER A 137 -16.91 -21.42 38.50
CA SER A 137 -15.73 -21.97 37.80
C SER A 137 -15.10 -21.07 36.70
N ASN A 138 -13.82 -21.21 36.30
CA ASN A 138 -13.01 -22.43 36.20
C ASN A 138 -11.52 -22.22 36.56
N TYR A 139 -11.00 -23.00 37.52
CA TYR A 139 -9.60 -23.39 37.50
C TYR A 139 -9.40 -24.50 36.46
N VAL A 140 -8.57 -24.26 35.45
CA VAL A 140 -8.11 -25.34 34.57
C VAL A 140 -7.20 -26.27 35.38
N LYS A 141 -7.50 -27.57 35.35
CA LYS A 141 -6.78 -28.59 36.12
C LYS A 141 -5.29 -28.63 35.73
N LYS A 142 -4.44 -28.87 36.74
CA LYS A 142 -2.97 -28.84 36.64
C LYS A 142 -2.37 -29.97 35.79
N ASP A 143 -3.21 -30.92 35.34
CA ASP A 143 -2.81 -32.13 34.60
C ASP A 143 -2.72 -31.96 33.07
N HIS A 144 -3.01 -30.76 32.54
CA HIS A 144 -2.96 -30.47 31.08
C HIS A 144 -1.71 -29.71 30.62
N LEU A 145 -0.76 -29.47 31.53
CA LEU A 145 0.57 -28.96 31.19
C LEU A 145 1.50 -30.13 30.83
N GLN A 146 1.31 -30.72 29.65
CA GLN A 146 2.44 -31.38 28.98
C GLN A 146 3.61 -30.39 28.92
N PRO A 147 4.86 -30.83 29.20
CA PRO A 147 6.03 -29.96 29.15
C PRO A 147 6.05 -29.15 27.85
N LEU A 148 6.44 -27.87 27.95
CA LEU A 148 6.48 -26.97 26.79
C LEU A 148 7.34 -27.57 25.66
N GLU A 149 8.41 -28.26 26.05
CA GLU A 149 9.32 -29.05 25.21
C GLU A 149 8.60 -30.13 24.39
N THR A 150 7.58 -30.80 24.94
CA THR A 150 6.79 -31.81 24.21
C THR A 150 5.94 -31.16 23.11
N LYS A 151 5.40 -29.95 23.36
CA LYS A 151 4.64 -29.18 22.36
C LYS A 151 5.57 -28.61 21.28
N ILE A 152 6.75 -28.13 21.66
CA ILE A 152 7.79 -27.69 20.72
C ILE A 152 8.23 -28.86 19.83
N SER A 153 8.55 -30.03 20.40
CA SER A 153 8.93 -31.23 19.65
C SER A 153 7.81 -31.74 18.71
N PHE A 154 6.54 -31.59 19.11
CA PHE A 154 5.41 -31.88 18.22
C PHE A 154 5.34 -30.90 17.03
N ILE A 155 5.54 -29.60 17.27
CA ILE A 155 5.57 -28.57 16.22
C ILE A 155 6.77 -28.79 15.28
N GLU A 156 7.96 -29.10 15.80
CA GLU A 156 9.14 -29.44 14.97
C GLU A 156 8.85 -30.65 14.08
N LYS A 157 8.28 -31.73 14.63
CA LYS A 157 7.89 -32.92 13.83
C LYS A 157 6.84 -32.56 12.76
N LEU A 158 5.88 -31.70 13.07
CA LEU A 158 4.86 -31.24 12.13
C LEU A 158 5.46 -30.40 10.99
N VAL A 159 6.37 -29.48 11.31
CA VAL A 159 7.07 -28.62 10.33
C VAL A 159 8.02 -29.45 9.47
N CYS A 160 8.85 -30.31 10.07
CA CYS A 160 9.75 -31.20 9.34
C CYS A 160 8.99 -32.21 8.46
N SER A 161 7.82 -32.70 8.91
CA SER A 161 6.97 -33.55 8.07
C SER A 161 6.35 -32.79 6.89
N LYS A 162 5.97 -31.52 7.06
CA LYS A 162 5.48 -30.67 5.96
C LYS A 162 6.60 -30.27 5.00
N MET A 163 7.81 -29.99 5.50
CA MET A 163 8.97 -29.66 4.66
C MET A 163 9.49 -30.89 3.89
N LYS A 164 9.42 -32.11 4.44
CA LYS A 164 9.70 -33.33 3.65
C LYS A 164 8.75 -33.51 2.47
N ASN A 165 7.49 -33.09 2.60
CA ASN A 165 6.52 -33.08 1.49
C ASN A 165 6.70 -31.89 0.53
N LEU A 166 7.65 -30.99 0.83
CA LEU A 166 8.12 -29.91 -0.05
C LEU A 166 9.55 -30.19 -0.55
N SER A 167 9.99 -31.45 -0.50
CA SER A 167 11.15 -31.89 -1.26
C SER A 167 10.89 -31.59 -2.73
N VAL A 168 11.64 -30.63 -3.28
CA VAL A 168 11.83 -30.53 -4.72
C VAL A 168 12.51 -31.84 -5.10
N GLU A 169 11.81 -32.71 -5.84
CA GLU A 169 12.44 -33.88 -6.43
C GLU A 169 13.45 -33.39 -7.46
N ASP A 170 14.72 -33.66 -7.21
CA ASP A 170 15.78 -33.43 -8.19
C ASP A 170 15.65 -34.46 -9.33
N GLU A 171 15.80 -33.96 -10.56
CA GLU A 171 15.93 -34.68 -11.84
C GLU A 171 14.67 -35.38 -12.43
N PRO A 172 14.57 -35.60 -13.77
CA PRO A 172 15.46 -35.15 -14.85
C PRO A 172 14.79 -34.46 -16.06
N SER A 173 15.54 -33.52 -16.65
CA SER A 173 15.55 -33.18 -18.09
C SER A 173 14.33 -32.51 -18.77
N SER A 174 14.64 -31.79 -19.85
CA SER A 174 13.73 -31.40 -20.96
C SER A 174 12.88 -30.11 -20.90
N PHE A 175 13.08 -29.20 -19.95
CA PHE A 175 12.77 -27.79 -20.22
C PHE A 175 13.90 -27.13 -21.00
N LYS A 176 13.74 -27.09 -22.34
CA LYS A 176 14.63 -26.39 -23.26
C LYS A 176 14.80 -24.93 -22.83
N ILE A 177 15.97 -24.59 -22.32
CA ILE A 177 16.42 -23.20 -22.18
C ILE A 177 16.55 -22.64 -23.60
N VAL A 178 15.50 -22.01 -24.10
CA VAL A 178 15.57 -21.22 -25.34
C VAL A 178 16.38 -19.97 -25.02
N ASN A 179 17.62 -19.98 -25.53
CA ASN A 179 18.64 -18.95 -25.33
C ASN A 179 18.11 -17.51 -25.50
N SER A 180 17.84 -16.83 -24.38
CA SER A 180 17.69 -15.37 -24.32
C SER A 180 18.16 -14.73 -23.00
N LEU A 181 18.78 -15.50 -22.11
CA LEU A 181 19.53 -14.97 -20.96
C LEU A 181 20.88 -14.38 -21.41
N LYS A 182 20.82 -13.31 -22.21
CA LYS A 182 21.89 -12.30 -22.21
C LYS A 182 21.70 -11.45 -20.95
N ILE A 183 22.10 -12.02 -19.83
CA ILE A 183 22.34 -11.26 -18.61
C ILE A 183 23.37 -10.19 -18.98
N ASN A 184 23.11 -8.96 -18.57
CA ASN A 184 24.02 -7.84 -18.78
C ASN A 184 24.11 -7.11 -17.43
N ASP A 185 25.15 -7.49 -16.69
CA ASP A 185 25.16 -7.78 -15.24
C ASP A 185 25.23 -6.56 -14.33
N ASN A 186 24.28 -5.62 -14.44
CA ASN A 186 24.39 -4.34 -13.74
C ASN A 186 23.06 -3.69 -13.32
N CYS A 187 22.02 -4.51 -13.11
CA CYS A 187 20.71 -4.08 -12.64
C CYS A 187 20.34 -4.83 -11.34
N THR A 188 20.40 -4.13 -10.21
CA THR A 188 20.05 -4.64 -8.87
C THR A 188 18.62 -4.25 -8.44
N GLU A 189 17.84 -3.58 -9.31
CA GLU A 189 16.43 -3.28 -9.03
C GLU A 189 15.61 -4.58 -9.04
N TRP A 190 15.28 -5.08 -7.84
CA TRP A 190 14.47 -6.29 -7.63
C TRP A 190 13.09 -6.24 -8.30
N SER A 191 12.57 -5.06 -8.61
CA SER A 191 11.32 -4.81 -9.34
C SER A 191 11.53 -4.37 -10.80
N CYS A 192 12.70 -4.63 -11.38
CA CYS A 192 13.04 -4.25 -12.76
C CYS A 192 12.19 -5.01 -13.81
N PRO A 193 11.42 -4.31 -14.66
CA PRO A 193 10.58 -4.94 -15.68
C PRO A 193 11.28 -5.83 -16.71
N LYS A 194 12.60 -5.63 -16.93
CA LYS A 194 13.39 -6.38 -17.90
C LYS A 194 14.19 -7.54 -17.31
N HIS A 195 14.57 -7.47 -16.03
CA HIS A 195 15.52 -8.41 -15.42
C HIS A 195 14.97 -9.15 -14.19
N SER A 196 13.77 -8.82 -13.72
CA SER A 196 13.12 -9.48 -12.58
C SER A 196 11.84 -10.21 -13.00
N LYS A 197 11.58 -11.36 -12.35
CA LYS A 197 10.31 -12.10 -12.43
C LYS A 197 9.17 -11.49 -11.59
N PHE A 198 9.37 -10.30 -11.00
CA PHE A 198 8.38 -9.67 -10.12
C PHE A 198 7.02 -9.44 -10.80
N LEU A 199 6.95 -9.29 -12.13
CA LEU A 199 5.66 -9.24 -12.85
C LEU A 199 4.83 -10.52 -12.67
N ASP A 200 5.47 -11.68 -12.66
CA ASP A 200 4.78 -12.97 -12.59
C ASP A 200 4.25 -13.22 -11.18
N ILE A 201 4.99 -12.74 -10.16
CA ILE A 201 4.51 -12.65 -8.76
C ILE A 201 3.26 -11.74 -8.71
N LEU A 202 3.30 -10.55 -9.31
CA LEU A 202 2.15 -9.64 -9.36
C LEU A 202 0.93 -10.20 -10.11
N LYS A 203 1.13 -11.10 -11.09
CA LYS A 203 0.04 -11.81 -11.78
C LYS A 203 -0.61 -12.88 -10.90
N GLY A 204 0.16 -13.52 -10.02
CA GLY A 204 -0.33 -14.56 -9.09
C GLY A 204 -1.18 -14.03 -7.93
N ILE A 205 -1.12 -12.73 -7.62
CA ILE A 205 -1.89 -12.13 -6.53
C ILE A 205 -3.31 -11.77 -6.99
N GLN A 206 -4.32 -12.37 -6.36
CA GLN A 206 -5.74 -12.01 -6.53
C GLN A 206 -6.04 -10.69 -5.83
N ILE A 207 -6.28 -9.62 -6.61
CA ILE A 207 -6.50 -8.25 -6.10
C ILE A 207 -7.76 -8.17 -5.22
N SER A 208 -8.81 -8.93 -5.53
CA SER A 208 -10.10 -8.90 -4.82
C SER A 208 -10.05 -9.38 -3.37
N GLU A 209 -9.00 -10.10 -2.97
CA GLU A 209 -8.85 -10.67 -1.63
C GLU A 209 -7.95 -9.82 -0.72
N GLN A 210 -7.52 -8.64 -1.17
CA GLN A 210 -6.53 -7.79 -0.51
C GLN A 210 -7.16 -6.51 0.07
N THR A 211 -6.49 -5.90 1.05
CA THR A 211 -6.87 -4.59 1.62
C THR A 211 -6.89 -3.48 0.57
N VAL A 212 -7.54 -2.35 0.84
CA VAL A 212 -7.62 -1.22 -0.13
C VAL A 212 -6.21 -0.69 -0.44
N GLU A 213 -5.36 -0.68 0.56
CA GLU A 213 -3.97 -0.26 0.56
C GLU A 213 -3.13 -1.23 -0.30
N ASP A 214 -3.27 -2.54 -0.09
CA ASP A 214 -2.61 -3.57 -0.89
C ASP A 214 -3.09 -3.55 -2.35
N GLN A 215 -4.39 -3.37 -2.58
CA GLN A 215 -4.94 -3.21 -3.94
C GLN A 215 -4.33 -2.01 -4.64
N TYR A 216 -4.17 -0.88 -3.94
CA TYR A 216 -3.48 0.30 -4.45
C TYR A 216 -2.01 -0.01 -4.75
N LEU A 217 -1.28 -0.64 -3.82
CA LEU A 217 0.13 -1.03 -4.01
C LEU A 217 0.32 -1.99 -5.19
N ILE A 218 -0.55 -2.99 -5.37
CA ILE A 218 -0.50 -3.94 -6.49
C ILE A 218 -0.80 -3.25 -7.82
N ARG A 219 -1.80 -2.35 -7.88
CA ARG A 219 -2.08 -1.52 -9.07
C ARG A 219 -0.88 -0.64 -9.41
N LYS A 220 -0.30 0.03 -8.41
CA LYS A 220 0.90 0.87 -8.49
C LYS A 220 2.12 0.10 -9.01
N ALA A 221 2.29 -1.14 -8.54
CA ALA A 221 3.35 -2.04 -9.00
C ALA A 221 3.12 -2.49 -10.45
N LYS A 222 1.90 -2.93 -10.82
CA LYS A 222 1.55 -3.32 -12.21
C LYS A 222 1.75 -2.17 -13.20
N ALA A 223 1.35 -0.95 -12.84
CA ALA A 223 1.55 0.25 -13.64
C ALA A 223 3.02 0.55 -13.95
N ARG A 224 3.95 0.24 -13.04
CA ARG A 224 5.40 0.40 -13.27
C ARG A 224 5.85 -0.44 -14.47
N PHE A 225 5.32 -1.65 -14.67
CA PHE A 225 5.72 -2.48 -15.82
C PHE A 225 5.25 -1.87 -17.13
N VAL A 226 3.97 -1.47 -17.23
CA VAL A 226 3.39 -0.80 -18.40
C VAL A 226 4.18 0.46 -18.78
N TYR A 227 4.61 1.23 -17.77
CA TYR A 227 5.40 2.44 -17.99
C TYR A 227 6.77 2.20 -18.65
N TRP A 228 7.43 1.10 -18.29
CA TRP A 228 8.73 0.72 -18.83
C TRP A 228 8.65 -0.11 -20.12
N GLU A 229 7.45 -0.41 -20.65
CA GLU A 229 7.33 -1.01 -21.99
C GLU A 229 7.86 -0.08 -23.08
N ASP A 230 8.50 -0.66 -24.11
CA ASP A 230 8.95 0.09 -25.27
C ASP A 230 7.75 0.59 -26.11
N LYS A 231 7.66 1.91 -26.28
CA LYS A 231 6.65 2.57 -27.13
C LYS A 231 6.72 2.10 -28.58
N LYS A 232 7.89 1.68 -29.06
CA LYS A 232 8.11 1.16 -30.43
C LYS A 232 7.86 -0.34 -30.54
N ASN A 233 7.97 -1.09 -29.45
CA ASN A 233 7.82 -2.54 -29.45
C ASN A 233 7.11 -3.02 -28.17
N LYS A 234 5.78 -2.92 -28.18
CA LYS A 234 4.91 -3.45 -27.12
C LYS A 234 5.30 -4.89 -26.83
N ASN A 235 5.34 -5.27 -25.54
CA ASN A 235 5.92 -6.52 -25.00
C ASN A 235 7.45 -6.56 -24.81
N THR A 236 8.22 -5.52 -25.15
CA THR A 236 9.65 -5.43 -24.78
C THR A 236 9.84 -4.47 -23.60
N PRO A 237 9.97 -4.95 -22.35
CA PRO A 237 10.21 -4.08 -21.20
C PRO A 237 11.65 -3.52 -21.20
N ARG A 238 11.79 -2.23 -20.92
CA ARG A 238 13.08 -1.55 -20.68
C ARG A 238 13.54 -1.76 -19.24
N CYS A 239 14.84 -1.57 -19.01
CA CYS A 239 15.42 -1.62 -17.67
C CYS A 239 15.61 -0.19 -17.13
N PRO A 240 14.95 0.20 -16.02
CA PRO A 240 15.07 1.54 -15.43
C PRO A 240 16.52 1.90 -15.12
N THR A 241 17.30 0.96 -14.60
CA THR A 241 18.71 1.15 -14.25
C THR A 241 19.60 1.34 -15.48
N GLN A 242 19.29 0.70 -16.62
CA GLN A 242 20.03 0.89 -17.88
C GLN A 242 19.62 2.19 -18.57
N ASP A 243 18.33 2.55 -18.56
CA ASP A 243 17.82 3.80 -19.14
C ASP A 243 18.40 5.02 -18.41
N ARG A 244 18.44 5.02 -17.07
CA ARG A 244 19.10 6.08 -16.28
C ARG A 244 20.60 6.20 -16.57
N LYS A 245 21.32 5.06 -16.69
CA LYS A 245 22.77 5.05 -17.00
C LYS A 245 23.10 5.55 -18.41
N LYS A 246 22.14 5.58 -19.35
CA LYS A 246 22.35 6.03 -20.73
C LYS A 246 22.30 7.55 -20.94
N GLY A 247 22.05 8.33 -19.89
CA GLY A 247 22.23 9.80 -19.91
C GLY A 247 21.28 10.58 -20.84
N GLN A 248 20.32 9.94 -21.50
CA GLN A 248 19.28 10.66 -22.22
C GLN A 248 18.33 11.32 -21.21
N VAL A 249 18.11 12.63 -21.38
CA VAL A 249 17.05 13.38 -20.68
C VAL A 249 15.70 12.96 -21.26
N VAL A 250 15.30 11.74 -20.94
CA VAL A 250 13.93 11.27 -21.17
C VAL A 250 13.07 12.00 -20.14
N HIS A 251 12.24 12.93 -20.60
CA HIS A 251 11.20 13.51 -19.74
C HIS A 251 10.21 12.41 -19.35
N TYR A 252 10.48 11.81 -18.20
CA TYR A 252 9.71 10.73 -17.60
C TYR A 252 8.38 11.28 -17.09
N GLN A 253 7.38 11.39 -17.97
CA GLN A 253 6.01 11.69 -17.54
C GLN A 253 5.52 10.59 -16.60
N GLN A 254 5.01 11.00 -15.45
CA GLN A 254 4.46 10.11 -14.45
C GLN A 254 3.26 9.32 -15.03
N PRO A 255 3.13 7.99 -14.80
CA PRO A 255 1.93 7.25 -15.18
C PRO A 255 0.70 7.90 -14.53
N LYS A 256 -0.43 7.99 -15.24
CA LYS A 256 -1.68 8.58 -14.73
C LYS A 256 -2.30 7.91 -13.48
N CYS A 257 -1.66 6.86 -12.98
CA CYS A 257 -2.03 6.08 -11.79
C CYS A 257 -0.92 6.14 -10.70
N TRP A 258 0.06 7.04 -10.85
CA TRP A 258 0.90 7.54 -9.78
C TRP A 258 0.41 8.95 -9.43
N PRO A 259 0.09 9.23 -8.15
CA PRO A 259 -0.37 10.55 -7.69
C PRO A 259 0.76 11.59 -7.78
#